data_AF-A0A972SGW7-F1
#
_entry.id   AF-A0A972SGW7-F1
#
_cell.length_a   1.000
_cell.length_b   1.000
_cell.length_c   1.000
_cell.angle_alpha   90.00
_cell.angle_beta   90.00
_cell.angle_gamma   90.00
#
_symmetry.space_group_name_H-M   'P 1'
#
loop_
_entity.id
_entity.type
_entity.pdbx_description
1 polymer ?
#
loop_
_entity_poly.entity_id
_entity_poly.type
_entity_poly.pdbx_seq_one_letter_code
_entity_poly.pdbx_strand_id
1 'polypeptide(L)'
;MSKPTKKTQTASRPSVDALQYEKLALSAFGACDRQIRQLKTLIDLAASIARCPATTVEERRRERNLLKHLLDTVEQYQREAECDRDLYQVIALDAKGVPHSRITAKLAAQLLSEAAQAGREAGEAAAEAEAAPDKPATRKQERVRTAAYARADVQQAAVKH
;
A
#
# COMPACT_ATOMS: atom_id res chain seq x y z
N MET A 1 -28.22 -20.14 -31.76
CA MET A 1 -28.66 -18.78 -31.34
C MET A 1 -28.25 -18.57 -29.89
N SER A 2 -27.06 -18.02 -29.65
CA SER A 2 -26.50 -17.83 -28.31
C SER A 2 -27.01 -16.53 -27.70
N LYS A 3 -27.67 -16.62 -26.54
CA LYS A 3 -28.16 -15.47 -25.78
C LYS A 3 -26.98 -14.80 -25.06
N PRO A 4 -26.77 -13.47 -25.17
CA PRO A 4 -25.74 -12.80 -24.39
C PRO A 4 -26.19 -12.66 -22.93
N THR A 5 -25.35 -13.16 -22.04
CA THR A 5 -25.47 -13.06 -20.58
C THR A 5 -25.42 -11.59 -20.14
N LYS A 6 -26.40 -11.21 -19.31
CA LYS A 6 -26.48 -9.90 -18.66
C LYS A 6 -25.19 -9.67 -17.87
N LYS A 7 -24.38 -8.71 -18.32
CA LYS A 7 -23.29 -8.16 -17.51
C LYS A 7 -23.94 -7.57 -16.26
N THR A 8 -23.61 -8.15 -15.11
CA THR A 8 -23.90 -7.64 -13.77
C THR A 8 -23.38 -6.21 -13.71
N GLN A 9 -24.26 -5.23 -13.88
CA GLN A 9 -23.92 -3.84 -13.66
C GLN A 9 -23.57 -3.70 -12.18
N THR A 10 -22.28 -3.58 -11.90
CA THR A 10 -21.81 -3.00 -10.64
C THR A 10 -22.57 -1.71 -10.45
N ALA A 11 -23.25 -1.59 -9.30
CA ALA A 11 -24.14 -0.49 -8.99
C ALA A 11 -23.51 0.84 -9.40
N SER A 12 -24.06 1.44 -10.46
CA SER A 12 -23.62 2.72 -10.99
C SER A 12 -23.75 3.73 -9.86
N ARG A 13 -22.61 4.22 -9.39
CA ARG A 13 -22.55 5.25 -8.36
C ARG A 13 -23.36 6.48 -8.82
N PRO A 14 -24.03 7.20 -7.91
CA PRO A 14 -24.35 8.59 -8.19
C PRO A 14 -23.01 9.32 -8.43
N SER A 15 -22.96 10.17 -9.45
CA SER A 15 -21.78 11.00 -9.72
C SER A 15 -21.53 11.87 -8.49
N VAL A 16 -20.54 11.49 -7.68
CA VAL A 16 -20.10 12.31 -6.56
C VAL A 16 -19.50 13.58 -7.17
N ASP A 17 -19.99 14.72 -6.70
CA ASP A 17 -19.69 16.03 -7.28
C ASP A 17 -18.17 16.29 -7.22
N ALA A 18 -17.55 16.59 -8.37
CA ALA A 18 -16.10 16.79 -8.48
C ALA A 18 -15.61 17.90 -7.53
N LEU A 19 -16.48 18.88 -7.26
CA LEU A 19 -16.23 19.98 -6.32
C LEU A 19 -16.08 19.50 -4.86
N GLN A 20 -16.69 18.38 -4.49
CA GLN A 20 -16.54 17.82 -3.15
C GLN A 20 -15.16 17.18 -2.97
N TYR A 21 -14.67 16.44 -3.97
CA TYR A 21 -13.31 15.89 -3.93
C TYR A 21 -12.24 16.97 -3.96
N GLU A 22 -12.47 18.05 -4.71
CA GLU A 22 -11.55 19.19 -4.72
C GLU A 22 -11.42 19.81 -3.32
N LYS A 23 -12.55 20.11 -2.64
CA LYS A 23 -12.53 20.64 -1.28
C LYS A 23 -11.82 19.72 -0.29
N LEU A 24 -12.02 18.41 -0.46
CA LEU A 24 -11.48 17.40 0.43
C LEU A 24 -9.97 17.19 0.17
N ALA A 25 -9.53 17.26 -1.09
CA ALA A 25 -8.12 17.32 -1.44
C ALA A 25 -7.44 18.58 -0.90
N LEU A 26 -8.08 19.75 -0.98
CA LEU A 26 -7.57 20.99 -0.41
C LEU A 26 -7.47 20.93 1.11
N SER A 27 -8.43 20.30 1.79
CA SER A 27 -8.35 20.13 3.26
C SER A 27 -7.20 19.20 3.64
N ALA A 28 -6.98 18.12 2.87
CA ALA A 28 -5.87 17.20 3.09
C ALA A 28 -4.51 17.88 2.85
N PHE A 29 -4.41 18.69 1.79
CA PHE A 29 -3.21 19.49 1.56
C PHE A 29 -2.92 20.44 2.74
N GLY A 30 -3.95 21.17 3.21
CA GLY A 30 -3.81 22.08 4.35
C GLY A 30 -3.45 21.38 5.68
N ALA A 31 -3.88 20.14 5.85
CA ALA A 31 -3.52 19.30 6.99
C ALA A 31 -2.05 18.86 6.93
N CYS A 32 -1.53 18.46 5.76
CA CYS A 32 -0.10 18.22 5.56
C CYS A 32 0.75 19.47 5.87
N ASP A 33 0.35 20.64 5.39
CA ASP A 33 1.04 21.91 5.69
C ASP A 33 1.08 22.21 7.20
N ARG A 34 -0.02 21.93 7.90
CA ARG A 34 -0.08 22.05 9.37
C ARG A 34 0.90 21.08 10.04
N GLN A 35 0.92 19.81 9.63
CA GLN A 35 1.85 18.81 10.18
C GLN A 35 3.32 19.21 9.96
N ILE A 36 3.66 19.77 8.79
CA ILE A 36 5.01 20.28 8.52
C ILE A 36 5.37 21.42 9.49
N ARG A 37 4.45 22.36 9.72
CA ARG A 37 4.66 23.46 10.69
C ARG A 37 4.83 22.94 12.13
N GLN A 38 4.02 21.96 12.52
CA GLN A 38 4.09 21.31 13.83
C GLN A 38 5.41 20.58 14.04
N LEU A 39 5.89 19.84 13.04
CA LEU A 39 7.20 19.19 13.12
C LEU A 39 8.33 20.21 13.24
N LYS A 40 8.24 21.34 12.53
CA LYS A 40 9.23 22.42 12.63
C LYS A 40 9.28 23.02 14.04
N THR A 41 8.13 23.28 14.67
CA THR A 41 8.11 23.80 16.04
C THR A 41 8.68 22.80 17.04
N LEU A 42 8.40 21.50 16.88
CA LEU A 42 8.99 20.45 17.72
C LEU A 42 10.53 20.37 17.54
N ILE A 43 11.02 20.45 16.31
CA ILE A 43 12.46 20.46 16.00
C ILE A 43 13.12 21.69 16.65
N ASP A 44 12.53 22.88 16.50
CA ASP A 44 13.08 24.11 17.07
C ASP A 44 13.13 24.04 18.61
N LEU A 45 12.09 23.51 19.25
CA LEU A 45 12.04 23.35 20.70
C LEU A 45 13.07 22.31 21.17
N ALA A 46 13.14 21.15 20.54
CA ALA A 46 14.13 20.12 20.87
C ALA A 46 15.57 20.61 20.66
N ALA A 47 15.83 21.35 19.57
CA ALA A 47 17.11 21.97 19.32
C ALA A 47 17.48 23.06 20.33
N SER A 48 16.48 23.74 20.92
CA SER A 48 16.73 24.71 22.00
C SER A 48 17.19 24.03 23.29
N ILE A 49 16.61 22.87 23.62
CA ILE A 49 17.00 22.04 24.77
C ILE A 49 18.41 21.50 24.55
N ALA A 50 18.68 20.92 23.37
CA ALA A 50 19.96 20.29 23.07
C ALA A 50 21.14 21.27 23.03
N ARG A 51 20.92 22.52 22.62
CA ARG A 51 21.98 23.55 22.54
C ARG A 51 22.34 24.18 23.90
N CYS A 52 21.45 24.10 24.88
CA CYS A 52 21.61 24.76 26.18
C CYS A 52 21.60 23.71 27.31
N PRO A 53 22.69 22.92 27.47
CA PRO A 53 22.76 21.91 28.52
C PRO A 53 22.72 22.56 29.91
N ALA A 54 21.84 22.07 30.77
CA ALA A 54 21.66 22.62 32.10
C ALA A 54 22.85 22.33 33.03
N THR A 55 23.53 23.39 33.46
CA THR A 55 24.66 23.33 34.38
C THR A 55 24.21 23.45 35.83
N THR A 56 23.20 24.28 36.10
CA THR A 56 22.66 24.54 37.44
C THR A 56 21.39 23.74 37.75
N VAL A 57 21.04 23.63 39.04
CA VAL A 57 19.81 22.93 39.48
C VAL A 57 18.55 23.62 38.95
N GLU A 58 18.53 24.96 38.92
CA GLU A 58 17.39 25.72 38.40
C GLU A 58 17.24 25.57 36.89
N GLU A 59 18.34 25.53 36.14
CA GLU A 59 18.31 25.20 34.71
C GLU A 59 17.73 23.80 34.47
N ARG A 60 18.13 22.80 35.26
CA ARG A 60 17.56 21.44 35.12
C ARG A 60 16.07 21.39 35.42
N ARG A 61 15.59 22.19 36.38
CA ARG A 61 14.15 22.31 36.66
C ARG A 61 13.41 22.94 35.48
N ARG A 62 13.96 24.00 34.89
CA ARG A 62 13.41 24.65 33.69
C ARG A 62 13.40 23.71 32.49
N GLU A 63 14.49 22.99 32.27
CA GLU A 63 14.61 21.98 31.21
C GLU A 63 13.56 20.89 31.35
N ARG A 64 13.36 20.34 32.55
CA ARG A 64 12.29 19.36 32.81
C ARG A 64 10.89 19.92 32.52
N ASN A 65 10.63 21.17 32.90
CA ASN A 65 9.34 21.80 32.59
C ASN A 65 9.14 21.98 31.09
N LEU A 66 10.20 22.32 30.35
CA LEU A 66 10.17 22.48 28.90
C LEU A 66 9.99 21.13 28.19
N LEU A 67 10.65 20.07 28.68
CA LEU A 67 10.45 18.69 28.21
C LEU A 67 9.02 18.21 28.47
N LYS A 68 8.43 18.57 29.62
CA LYS A 68 7.02 18.27 29.91
C LYS A 68 6.09 18.96 28.91
N HIS A 69 6.31 20.25 28.63
CA HIS A 69 5.55 20.97 27.61
C HIS A 69 5.73 20.37 26.21
N LEU A 70 6.95 19.92 25.86
CA LEU A 70 7.21 19.23 24.61
C LEU A 70 6.36 17.96 24.50
N LEU A 71 6.33 17.13 25.55
CA LEU A 71 5.51 15.91 25.57
C LEU A 71 4.02 16.22 25.41
N ASP A 72 3.48 17.17 26.19
CA ASP A 72 2.07 17.57 26.11
C ASP A 72 1.72 18.05 24.68
N THR A 73 2.63 18.79 24.04
CA THR A 73 2.45 19.29 22.67
C THR A 73 2.49 18.17 21.64
N VAL A 74 3.44 17.22 21.77
CA VAL A 74 3.55 16.06 20.87
C VAL A 74 2.30 15.18 20.96
N GLU A 75 1.80 14.92 22.17
CA GLU A 75 0.56 14.17 22.35
C GLU A 75 -0.64 14.85 21.69
N GLN A 76 -0.73 16.18 21.79
CA GLN A 76 -1.77 16.93 21.09
C GLN A 76 -1.64 16.78 19.58
N TYR A 77 -0.45 16.98 19.01
CA TYR A 77 -0.23 16.83 17.57
C TYR A 77 -0.47 15.40 17.08
N GLN A 78 -0.18 14.39 17.90
CA GLN A 78 -0.50 13.00 17.59
C GLN A 78 -2.01 12.80 17.43
N ARG A 79 -2.82 13.30 18.38
CA ARG A 79 -4.29 13.18 18.31
C ARG A 79 -4.85 13.89 17.07
N GLU A 80 -4.30 15.05 16.73
CA GLU A 80 -4.67 15.78 15.52
C GLU A 80 -4.31 14.97 14.24
N ALA A 81 -3.14 14.35 14.21
CA ALA A 81 -2.71 13.50 13.09
C ALA A 81 -3.55 12.23 12.96
N GLU A 82 -4.01 11.64 14.07
CA GLU A 82 -4.94 10.51 14.06
C GLU A 82 -6.29 10.89 13.45
N CYS A 83 -6.82 12.08 13.80
CA CYS A 83 -8.03 12.62 13.18
C CYS A 83 -7.84 12.85 11.67
N ASP A 84 -6.70 13.42 11.26
CA ASP A 84 -6.38 13.63 9.84
C ASP A 84 -6.25 12.29 9.09
N ARG A 85 -5.68 11.25 9.73
CA ARG A 85 -5.57 9.89 9.17
C ARG A 85 -6.94 9.29 8.87
N ASP A 86 -7.89 9.42 9.78
CA ASP A 86 -9.24 8.89 9.60
C ASP A 86 -9.95 9.61 8.44
N LEU A 87 -9.76 10.93 8.31
CA LEU A 87 -10.22 11.69 7.14
C LEU A 87 -9.60 11.14 5.85
N TYR A 88 -8.28 10.95 5.81
CA TYR A 88 -7.56 10.45 4.63
C TYR A 88 -7.98 9.05 4.21
N GLN A 89 -8.26 8.18 5.18
CA GLN A 89 -8.77 6.84 4.94
C GLN A 89 -10.12 6.89 4.21
N VAL A 90 -11.01 7.82 4.62
CA VAL A 90 -12.31 8.02 3.95
C VAL A 90 -12.12 8.43 2.48
N ILE A 91 -11.23 9.40 2.20
CA ILE A 91 -10.92 9.85 0.82
C ILE A 91 -10.41 8.68 -0.02
N ALA A 92 -9.48 7.91 0.54
CA ALA A 92 -8.84 6.82 -0.17
C ALA A 92 -9.82 5.69 -0.50
N LEU A 93 -10.74 5.37 0.42
CA LEU A 93 -11.79 4.37 0.18
C LEU A 93 -12.78 4.85 -0.88
N ASP A 94 -13.19 6.11 -0.81
CA ASP A 94 -14.10 6.73 -1.77
C ASP A 94 -13.51 6.76 -3.19
N ALA A 95 -12.25 7.17 -3.32
CA ALA A 95 -11.50 7.17 -4.57
C ALA A 95 -11.32 5.75 -5.15
N LYS A 96 -11.16 4.74 -4.28
CA LYS A 96 -10.99 3.33 -4.69
C LYS A 96 -12.27 2.64 -5.17
N GLY A 97 -13.42 3.29 -5.13
CA GLY A 97 -14.63 2.58 -5.51
C GLY A 97 -15.35 1.90 -4.34
N VAL A 98 -14.77 1.91 -3.14
CA VAL A 98 -15.34 1.24 -1.96
C VAL A 98 -16.35 2.19 -1.31
N PRO A 99 -17.67 1.90 -1.36
CA PRO A 99 -18.65 2.76 -0.70
C PRO A 99 -18.35 2.82 0.81
N HIS A 100 -18.82 3.88 1.48
CA HIS A 100 -18.98 3.97 2.94
C HIS A 100 -19.91 2.86 3.46
N SER A 101 -19.54 1.62 3.25
CA SER A 101 -20.12 0.51 3.97
C SER A 101 -19.59 0.66 5.37
N ARG A 102 -20.45 1.10 6.30
CA ARG A 102 -20.42 0.45 7.60
C ARG A 102 -20.34 -1.04 7.27
N ILE A 103 -19.20 -1.65 7.54
CA ILE A 103 -19.03 -3.08 7.32
C ILE A 103 -20.03 -3.72 8.28
N THR A 104 -21.24 -3.94 7.79
CA THR A 104 -22.25 -4.66 8.53
C THR A 104 -21.69 -6.05 8.73
N ALA A 105 -21.97 -6.68 9.88
CA ALA A 105 -21.44 -8.00 10.19
C ALA A 105 -21.69 -9.01 9.04
N LYS A 106 -22.78 -8.84 8.29
CA LYS A 106 -23.09 -9.61 7.08
C LYS A 106 -22.12 -9.36 5.92
N LEU A 107 -21.72 -8.11 5.66
CA LEU A 107 -20.75 -7.78 4.62
C LEU A 107 -19.33 -8.22 5.01
N ALA A 108 -18.94 -8.09 6.29
CA ALA A 108 -17.69 -8.68 6.78
C ALA A 108 -17.65 -10.19 6.57
N ALA A 109 -18.74 -10.90 6.93
CA ALA A 109 -18.85 -12.33 6.76
C ALA A 109 -18.79 -12.75 5.28
N GLN A 110 -19.41 -11.98 4.39
CA GLN A 110 -19.35 -12.21 2.94
C GLN A 110 -17.95 -11.99 2.38
N LEU A 111 -17.28 -10.88 2.73
CA LEU A 111 -15.90 -10.62 2.29
C LEU A 111 -14.91 -11.68 2.82
N LEU A 112 -15.10 -12.16 4.05
CA LEU A 112 -14.31 -13.26 4.60
C LEU A 112 -14.62 -14.60 3.90
N SER A 113 -15.87 -14.86 3.53
CA SER A 113 -16.21 -16.08 2.79
C SER A 113 -15.70 -16.04 1.35
N GLU A 114 -15.78 -14.89 0.69
CA GLU A 114 -15.21 -14.67 -0.65
C GLU A 114 -13.69 -14.81 -0.65
N ALA A 115 -13.00 -14.26 0.36
CA ALA A 115 -11.57 -14.46 0.54
C ALA A 115 -11.21 -15.93 0.84
N ALA A 116 -12.04 -16.63 1.62
CA ALA A 116 -11.86 -18.06 1.89
C ALA A 116 -12.11 -18.93 0.65
N GLN A 117 -13.09 -18.56 -0.21
CA GLN A 117 -13.32 -19.22 -1.49
C GLN A 117 -12.20 -18.94 -2.48
N ALA A 118 -11.76 -17.69 -2.62
CA ALA A 118 -10.63 -17.35 -3.47
C ALA A 118 -9.33 -18.04 -3.00
N GLY A 119 -9.14 -18.21 -1.69
CA GLY A 119 -8.03 -18.99 -1.14
C GLY A 119 -8.13 -20.49 -1.42
N ARG A 120 -9.35 -21.05 -1.47
CA ARG A 120 -9.60 -22.44 -1.88
C ARG A 120 -9.42 -22.63 -3.37
N GLU A 121 -9.92 -21.72 -4.20
CA GLU A 121 -9.73 -21.72 -5.66
C GLU A 121 -8.25 -21.56 -6.03
N ALA A 122 -7.51 -20.73 -5.31
CA ALA A 122 -6.05 -20.63 -5.46
C ALA A 122 -5.32 -21.89 -4.98
N GLY A 123 -5.81 -22.54 -3.92
CA GLY A 123 -5.29 -23.82 -3.43
C GLY A 123 -5.63 -25.01 -4.34
N GLU A 124 -6.80 -25.03 -4.96
CA GLU A 124 -7.25 -26.02 -5.93
C GLU A 124 -6.50 -25.83 -7.26
N ALA A 125 -6.26 -24.59 -7.70
CA ALA A 125 -5.39 -24.31 -8.84
C ALA A 125 -3.92 -24.69 -8.58
N ALA A 126 -3.43 -24.56 -7.34
CA ALA A 126 -2.10 -25.05 -6.95
C ALA A 126 -2.06 -26.60 -6.87
N ALA A 127 -3.13 -27.24 -6.41
CA ALA A 127 -3.26 -28.70 -6.37
C ALA A 127 -3.45 -29.32 -7.77
N GLU A 128 -4.16 -28.67 -8.69
CA GLU A 128 -4.23 -29.08 -10.10
C GLU A 128 -2.90 -28.87 -10.85
N ALA A 129 -2.11 -27.86 -10.46
CA ALA A 129 -0.75 -27.67 -10.98
C ALA A 129 0.23 -28.75 -10.47
N GLU A 130 0.05 -29.28 -9.23
CA GLU A 130 0.82 -30.42 -8.72
C GLU A 130 0.27 -31.79 -9.17
N ALA A 131 -1.00 -31.90 -9.56
CA ALA A 131 -1.63 -33.15 -9.99
C ALA A 131 -1.61 -33.39 -11.51
N ALA A 132 -0.97 -32.52 -12.30
CA ALA A 132 -0.77 -32.75 -13.73
C ALA A 132 0.25 -33.89 -13.95
N PRO A 133 -0.11 -34.99 -14.63
CA PRO A 133 0.81 -36.10 -14.84
C PRO A 133 1.89 -35.71 -15.86
N ASP A 134 3.14 -36.06 -15.52
CA ASP A 134 4.32 -36.02 -16.38
C ASP A 134 3.98 -36.56 -17.79
N LYS A 135 3.83 -35.67 -18.76
CA LYS A 135 3.75 -36.05 -20.17
C LYS A 135 5.18 -36.24 -20.68
N PRO A 136 5.56 -37.43 -21.18
CA PRO A 136 6.91 -37.66 -21.66
C PRO A 136 7.19 -36.76 -22.86
N ALA A 137 8.22 -35.94 -22.75
CA ALA A 137 8.78 -35.15 -23.83
C ALA A 137 9.04 -36.07 -25.04
N THR A 138 8.28 -35.85 -26.10
CA THR A 138 8.43 -36.63 -27.32
C THR A 138 9.80 -36.32 -27.94
N ARG A 139 10.55 -37.39 -28.18
CA ARG A 139 11.92 -37.57 -28.71
C ARG A 139 12.26 -36.86 -30.04
N LYS A 140 11.47 -35.87 -30.50
CA LYS A 140 11.66 -35.16 -31.77
C LYS A 140 12.19 -33.73 -31.63
N GLN A 141 12.18 -33.13 -30.44
CA GLN A 141 12.71 -31.76 -30.25
C GLN A 141 14.19 -31.69 -29.84
N GLU A 142 14.78 -32.81 -29.42
CA GLU A 142 16.19 -32.87 -28.99
C GLU A 142 17.18 -32.90 -30.17
N ARG A 143 16.75 -33.38 -31.35
CA ARG A 143 17.60 -33.42 -32.57
C ARG A 143 17.77 -32.08 -33.27
N VAL A 144 16.88 -31.11 -33.03
CA VAL A 144 16.99 -29.77 -33.65
C VAL A 144 17.93 -28.87 -32.83
N ARG A 145 17.96 -29.03 -31.50
CA ARG A 145 18.90 -28.27 -30.65
C ARG A 145 20.34 -28.78 -30.76
N THR A 146 20.58 -30.09 -30.84
CA THR A 146 21.95 -30.63 -30.98
C THR A 146 22.59 -30.33 -32.34
N ALA A 147 21.81 -30.19 -33.41
CA ALA A 147 22.34 -29.77 -34.72
C ALA A 147 22.66 -28.26 -34.80
N ALA A 148 22.00 -27.44 -33.98
CA ALA A 148 22.25 -25.99 -33.91
C ALA A 148 23.55 -25.66 -33.14
N TYR A 149 23.88 -26.44 -32.10
CA TYR A 149 25.14 -26.26 -31.36
C TYR A 149 26.36 -26.77 -32.13
N ALA A 150 26.26 -27.89 -32.88
CA ALA A 150 27.39 -28.41 -33.66
C ALA A 150 27.81 -27.54 -34.87
N ARG A 151 26.95 -26.60 -35.32
CA ARG A 151 27.30 -25.64 -36.39
C ARG A 151 27.91 -24.33 -35.87
N ALA A 152 27.74 -24.01 -34.59
CA ALA A 152 28.36 -22.84 -33.96
C ALA A 152 29.85 -23.07 -33.64
N ASP A 153 30.22 -24.30 -33.24
CA ASP A 153 31.61 -24.62 -32.85
C ASP A 153 32.56 -24.78 -34.05
N VAL A 154 32.05 -25.09 -35.25
CA VAL A 154 32.88 -25.19 -36.47
C VAL A 154 33.17 -23.81 -37.08
N GLN A 155 32.34 -22.79 -36.83
CA GLN A 155 32.56 -21.44 -37.35
C GLN A 155 33.48 -20.58 -36.45
N GLN A 156 33.67 -20.93 -35.17
CA GLN A 156 34.60 -20.22 -34.27
C GLN A 156 36.05 -20.73 -34.33
N ALA A 157 36.30 -21.88 -34.95
CA ALA A 157 37.66 -22.43 -35.13
C ALA A 157 38.35 -22.00 -36.46
N ALA A 158 37.64 -21.31 -37.36
CA ALA A 158 38.16 -20.91 -38.68
C ALA A 158 38.54 -19.41 -38.80
N VAL A 159 38.52 -18.65 -37.70
CA VAL A 159 38.88 -17.20 -37.68
C VAL A 159 40.10 -16.92 -36.79
N LYS A 160 40.89 -17.94 -36.48
CA LYS A 160 42.21 -17.76 -35.86
C LYS A 160 43.27 -18.48 -36.68
N HIS A 161 43.66 -17.84 -37.78
CA HIS A 161 45.03 -17.83 -38.33
C HIS A 161 45.17 -16.64 -39.28
#